data_AF-A0A853BZ03-F1
#
_entry.id   AF-A0A853BZ03-F1
#
_cell.length_a   1.000
_cell.length_b   1.000
_cell.length_c   1.000
_cell.angle_alpha   90.00
_cell.angle_beta   90.00
_cell.angle_gamma   90.00
#
_symmetry.space_group_name_H-M   'P 1'
#
loop_
_entity.id
_entity.type
_entity.pdbx_description
1 polymer ?
#
loop_
_entity_poly.entity_id
_entity_poly.type
_entity_poly.pdbx_seq_one_letter_code
_entity_poly.pdbx_strand_id
1 'polypeptide(L)'
;MTSARTSPVVRRALAAAIAVPAALALSVVLAGPAAAGTPAVWEESDPVDFVSAALLFAGVPLLVFVVVAALVLGPSLARGESLAPGGGEQDSQWLGGPRKAAGELAAPDAEGSQAGGAGGRW
;
A
#
# COMPACT_ATOMS: atom_id res chain seq x y z
N MET A 1 22.27 -31.34 13.28
CA MET A 1 22.37 -30.45 12.10
C MET A 1 21.13 -30.63 11.25
N THR A 2 20.10 -29.81 11.47
CA THR A 2 18.83 -29.87 10.73
C THR A 2 18.97 -29.07 9.43
N SER A 3 19.11 -29.79 8.31
CA SER A 3 19.18 -29.16 6.99
C SER A 3 17.79 -28.63 6.62
N ALA A 4 17.61 -27.31 6.60
CA ALA A 4 16.38 -26.66 6.19
C ALA A 4 16.14 -26.94 4.70
N ARG A 5 15.28 -27.92 4.41
CA ARG A 5 14.92 -28.32 3.06
C ARG A 5 13.96 -27.26 2.50
N THR A 6 14.50 -26.22 1.86
CA THR A 6 13.68 -25.21 1.21
C THR A 6 12.86 -25.85 0.09
N SER A 7 11.55 -25.63 0.14
CA SER A 7 10.62 -26.20 -0.84
C SER A 7 11.04 -25.80 -2.27
N PRO A 8 10.98 -26.72 -3.24
CA PRO A 8 11.31 -26.42 -4.64
C PRO A 8 10.45 -25.29 -5.21
N VAL A 9 9.26 -25.05 -4.63
CA VAL A 9 8.37 -23.94 -4.98
C VAL A 9 8.96 -22.60 -4.54
N VAL A 10 9.50 -22.51 -3.32
CA VAL A 10 10.13 -21.29 -2.78
C VAL A 10 11.38 -20.92 -3.57
N ARG A 11 12.18 -21.93 -3.93
CA ARG A 11 13.38 -21.72 -4.75
C ARG A 11 13.04 -21.26 -6.18
N ARG A 12 11.97 -21.80 -6.77
CA ARG A 12 11.47 -21.37 -8.10
C ARG A 12 10.87 -19.96 -8.06
N ALA A 13 10.14 -19.62 -6.99
CA ALA A 13 9.58 -18.28 -6.81
C ALA A 13 10.68 -17.21 -6.67
N LEU A 14 11.71 -17.48 -5.86
CA LEU A 14 12.87 -16.59 -5.74
C LEU A 14 13.65 -16.47 -7.04
N ALA A 15 13.85 -17.58 -7.77
CA ALA A 15 14.51 -17.56 -9.07
C ALA A 15 13.71 -16.74 -10.10
N ALA A 16 12.38 -16.89 -10.13
CA ALA A 16 11.51 -16.11 -11.01
C ALA A 16 11.50 -14.61 -10.65
N ALA A 17 11.50 -14.28 -9.35
CA ALA A 17 11.53 -12.90 -8.88
C ALA A 17 12.79 -12.13 -9.32
N ILE A 18 13.89 -12.83 -9.58
CA ILE A 18 15.14 -12.22 -10.08
C ILE A 18 15.24 -12.34 -11.61
N ALA A 19 14.89 -13.49 -12.17
CA ALA A 19 15.07 -13.77 -13.59
C ALA A 19 14.16 -12.90 -14.48
N VAL A 20 12.93 -12.62 -14.05
CA VAL A 20 11.98 -11.80 -14.82
C VAL A 20 12.45 -10.34 -14.96
N PRO A 21 12.76 -9.60 -13.87
CA PRO A 21 13.27 -8.24 -14.01
C PRO A 21 14.64 -8.18 -14.68
N ALA A 22 15.51 -9.16 -14.45
CA ALA A 22 16.81 -9.23 -15.13
C ALA A 22 16.65 -9.44 -16.65
N ALA A 23 15.72 -10.32 -17.06
CA ALA A 23 15.42 -10.53 -18.47
C ALA A 23 14.81 -9.28 -19.10
N LEU A 24 13.88 -8.60 -18.42
CA LEU A 24 13.31 -7.34 -18.89
C LEU A 24 14.37 -6.24 -19.03
N ALA A 25 15.22 -6.06 -18.03
CA ALA A 25 16.31 -5.08 -18.08
C ALA A 25 17.29 -5.40 -19.20
N LEU A 26 17.65 -6.68 -19.37
CA LEU A 26 18.52 -7.13 -20.45
C LEU A 26 17.87 -6.94 -21.83
N SER A 27 16.56 -7.17 -21.96
CA SER A 27 15.81 -6.89 -23.18
C SER A 27 15.84 -5.40 -23.54
N VAL A 28 15.75 -4.51 -22.54
CA VAL A 28 15.86 -3.06 -22.77
C VAL A 28 17.29 -2.66 -23.17
N VAL A 29 18.31 -3.28 -22.59
CA VAL A 29 19.72 -3.02 -22.94
C VAL A 29 20.08 -3.59 -24.32
N LEU A 30 19.54 -4.75 -24.68
CA LEU A 30 19.76 -5.43 -25.97
C LEU A 30 18.83 -4.91 -27.08
N ALA A 31 17.79 -4.17 -26.75
CA ALA A 31 17.00 -3.44 -27.73
C ALA A 31 17.89 -2.35 -28.34
N GLY A 32 18.67 -2.73 -29.35
CA GLY A 32 19.39 -1.78 -30.19
C GLY A 32 18.41 -0.79 -30.83
N PRO A 33 18.89 0.39 -31.25
CA PRO A 33 18.03 1.37 -31.89
C PRO A 33 17.33 0.73 -33.09
N ALA A 34 16.01 0.86 -33.15
CA ALA A 34 15.22 0.46 -34.30
C ALA A 34 15.59 1.38 -35.47
N ALA A 35 16.63 0.99 -36.22
CA ALA A 35 17.13 1.73 -37.37
C ALA A 35 16.25 1.47 -38.60
N ALA A 36 14.96 1.77 -38.49
CA ALA A 36 14.11 1.99 -39.66
C ALA A 36 14.31 3.45 -40.05
N GLY A 37 14.98 3.70 -41.18
CA GLY A 37 15.13 5.06 -41.69
C GLY A 37 13.76 5.69 -41.95
N THR A 38 13.62 6.96 -41.60
CA THR A 38 12.44 7.76 -41.93
C THR A 38 12.31 7.84 -43.46
N PRO A 39 11.20 7.39 -44.07
CA PRO A 39 11.00 7.57 -45.50
C PRO A 39 10.90 9.08 -45.80
N ALA A 40 11.44 9.50 -46.95
CA ALA A 40 11.54 10.92 -47.35
C ALA A 40 10.19 11.67 -47.47
N VAL A 41 9.07 10.97 -47.29
CA VAL A 41 7.69 11.50 -47.33
C VAL A 41 7.19 11.91 -45.94
N TRP A 42 7.87 11.51 -44.86
CA TRP A 42 7.49 11.94 -43.51
C TRP A 42 8.07 13.32 -43.23
N GLU A 43 7.21 14.21 -42.75
CA GLU A 43 7.65 15.52 -42.30
C GLU A 43 8.55 15.37 -41.07
N GLU A 44 9.64 16.14 -41.05
CA GLU A 44 10.52 16.25 -39.90
C GLU A 44 9.67 16.79 -38.73
N SER A 45 9.56 16.01 -37.67
CA SER A 45 8.83 16.44 -36.48
C SER A 45 9.67 17.44 -35.70
N ASP A 46 9.03 18.50 -35.19
CA ASP A 46 9.71 19.40 -34.28
C ASP A 46 10.22 18.64 -33.06
N PRO A 47 11.45 18.93 -32.59
CA PRO A 47 12.00 18.28 -31.43
C PRO A 47 11.13 18.55 -30.20
N VAL A 48 10.80 17.48 -29.47
CA VAL A 48 10.00 17.59 -28.25
C VAL A 48 10.82 18.29 -27.17
N ASP A 49 10.27 19.37 -26.60
CA ASP A 49 10.87 20.00 -25.43
C ASP A 49 10.84 19.04 -24.23
N PHE A 50 12.02 18.67 -23.76
CA PHE A 50 12.20 17.72 -22.67
C PHE A 50 11.56 18.21 -21.37
N VAL A 51 11.65 19.52 -21.08
CA VAL A 51 11.09 20.08 -19.84
C VAL A 51 9.57 19.99 -19.87
N SER A 52 8.95 20.35 -20.99
CA SER A 52 7.51 20.20 -21.21
C SER A 52 7.06 18.75 -21.07
N ALA A 53 7.79 17.80 -21.69
CA ALA A 53 7.48 16.38 -21.56
C ALA A 53 7.60 15.90 -20.11
N ALA A 54 8.67 16.26 -19.41
CA ALA A 54 8.89 15.88 -18.01
C ALA A 54 7.80 16.44 -17.09
N LEU A 55 7.40 17.71 -17.27
CA LEU A 55 6.31 18.33 -16.52
C LEU A 55 4.96 17.65 -16.82
N LEU A 56 4.71 17.24 -18.05
CA LEU A 56 3.49 16.53 -18.38
C LEU A 56 3.45 15.14 -17.72
N PHE A 57 4.54 14.38 -17.82
CA PHE A 57 4.59 13.00 -17.34
C PHE A 57 4.74 12.88 -15.81
N ALA A 58 5.50 13.76 -15.17
CA ALA A 58 5.70 13.72 -13.71
C ALA A 58 4.86 14.78 -12.99
N GLY A 59 4.75 15.98 -13.56
CA GLY A 59 4.04 17.09 -12.94
C GLY A 59 2.53 16.88 -12.91
N VAL A 60 1.90 16.36 -13.97
CA VAL A 60 0.44 16.11 -13.97
C VAL A 60 0.06 15.05 -12.92
N PRO A 61 0.68 13.86 -12.85
CA PRO A 61 0.36 12.90 -11.79
C PRO A 61 0.62 13.44 -10.38
N LEU A 62 1.70 14.18 -10.17
CA LEU A 62 2.00 14.80 -8.88
C LEU A 62 0.95 15.85 -8.51
N LEU A 63 0.53 16.68 -9.46
CA LEU A 63 -0.52 17.68 -9.25
C LEU A 63 -1.84 17.01 -8.88
N VAL A 64 -2.24 15.95 -9.60
CA VAL A 64 -3.44 15.17 -9.28
C VAL A 64 -3.34 14.58 -7.88
N PHE A 65 -2.19 14.02 -7.51
CA PHE A 65 -1.97 13.50 -6.15
C PHE A 65 -2.17 14.59 -5.09
N VAL A 66 -1.58 15.79 -5.30
CA VAL A 66 -1.73 16.92 -4.36
C VAL A 66 -3.19 17.37 -4.27
N VAL A 67 -3.91 17.46 -5.39
CA VAL A 67 -5.33 17.84 -5.40
C VAL A 67 -6.16 16.82 -4.63
N VAL A 68 -5.95 15.52 -4.89
CA VAL A 68 -6.65 14.45 -4.18
C VAL A 68 -6.32 14.49 -2.68
N ALA A 69 -5.04 14.64 -2.33
CA ALA A 69 -4.61 14.75 -0.93
C ALA A 69 -5.26 15.97 -0.25
N ALA A 70 -5.34 17.11 -0.92
CA ALA A 70 -6.01 18.30 -0.40
C ALA A 70 -7.52 18.09 -0.23
N LEU A 71 -8.19 17.39 -1.15
CA LEU A 71 -9.62 17.08 -1.02
C LEU A 71 -9.91 16.08 0.11
N VAL A 72 -9.01 15.13 0.34
CA VAL A 72 -9.16 14.09 1.37
C VAL A 72 -8.79 14.60 2.75
N LEU A 73 -7.63 15.27 2.88
CA LEU A 73 -7.09 15.73 4.15
C LEU A 73 -7.49 17.17 4.48
N GLY A 74 -7.90 17.96 3.50
CA GLY A 74 -8.28 19.36 3.70
C GLY A 74 -9.41 19.55 4.73
N PRO A 75 -10.51 18.79 4.68
CA PRO A 75 -11.61 18.95 5.63
C PRO A 75 -11.23 18.64 7.09
N SER A 76 -10.42 17.61 7.33
CA SER A 76 -9.95 17.26 8.68
C SER A 76 -8.94 18.29 9.20
N LEU A 77 -8.02 18.72 8.34
CA LEU A 77 -7.07 19.79 8.67
C LEU A 77 -7.78 21.12 8.96
N ALA A 78 -8.81 21.48 8.19
CA ALA A 78 -9.60 22.69 8.42
C ALA A 78 -10.41 22.64 9.73
N ARG A 79 -10.78 21.44 10.19
CA ARG A 79 -11.44 21.22 11.49
C ARG A 79 -10.47 21.10 12.67
N GLY A 80 -9.17 21.05 12.41
CA GLY A 80 -8.15 20.84 13.44
C GLY A 80 -8.12 19.41 14.00
N GLU A 81 -8.65 18.43 13.25
CA GLU A 81 -8.64 17.02 13.65
C GLU A 81 -7.23 16.46 13.58
N SER A 82 -6.86 15.62 14.56
CA SER A 82 -5.57 14.93 14.57
C SER A 82 -5.53 13.83 13.51
N LEU A 83 -4.52 13.85 12.64
CA LEU A 83 -4.24 12.78 11.67
C LEU A 83 -3.32 11.69 12.24
N ALA A 84 -2.83 11.87 13.47
CA ALA A 84 -1.96 10.89 14.11
C ALA A 84 -2.77 9.62 14.47
N PRO A 85 -2.21 8.41 14.24
CA PRO A 85 -2.83 7.17 14.69
C PRO A 85 -3.11 7.23 16.20
N GLY A 86 -4.37 7.12 16.60
CA GLY A 86 -4.80 7.17 18.01
C GLY A 86 -4.81 8.58 18.65
N GLY A 87 -4.59 9.64 17.88
CA GLY A 87 -4.55 11.02 18.37
C GLY A 87 -5.91 11.72 18.49
N GLY A 88 -7.00 11.07 18.06
CA GLY A 88 -8.35 11.54 18.31
C GLY A 88 -8.78 11.23 19.73
N GLU A 89 -9.62 12.10 20.32
CA GLU A 89 -10.24 11.83 21.61
C GLU A 89 -11.06 10.53 21.49
N GLN A 90 -10.61 9.47 22.15
CA GLN A 90 -11.29 8.19 22.12
C GLN A 90 -12.50 8.30 23.03
N ASP A 91 -13.67 8.52 22.43
CA ASP A 91 -14.92 8.42 23.17
C ASP A 91 -14.99 7.05 23.84
N SER A 92 -15.33 7.03 25.13
CA SER A 92 -15.59 5.80 25.88
C SER A 92 -16.88 5.16 25.36
N GLN A 93 -16.80 4.50 24.20
CA GLN A 93 -17.94 3.84 23.59
C GLN A 93 -18.10 2.43 24.16
N TRP A 94 -19.19 2.22 24.89
CA TRP A 94 -19.63 0.89 25.29
C TRP A 94 -20.37 0.24 24.12
N LEU A 95 -19.68 -0.58 23.32
CA LEU A 95 -20.24 -1.25 22.14
C LEU A 95 -21.19 -2.43 22.46
N GLY A 96 -21.70 -2.51 23.69
CA GLY A 96 -22.70 -3.48 24.12
C GLY A 96 -22.16 -4.89 24.36
N GLY A 97 -22.52 -5.47 25.52
CA GLY A 97 -22.33 -6.88 25.83
C GLY A 97 -23.45 -7.77 25.26
N PRO A 98 -23.34 -9.10 25.36
CA PRO A 98 -24.22 -10.07 24.69
C PRO A 98 -25.72 -9.77 24.87
N ARG A 99 -26.51 -9.89 23.79
CA ARG A 99 -27.99 -9.77 23.76
C ARG A 99 -28.71 -10.96 24.46
N LYS A 100 -28.04 -11.60 25.41
CA LYS A 100 -28.58 -12.72 26.19
C LYS A 100 -29.54 -12.19 27.26
N ALA A 101 -30.64 -12.89 27.48
CA ALA A 101 -31.70 -12.46 28.40
C ALA A 101 -31.19 -12.39 29.85
N ALA A 102 -31.75 -11.47 30.64
CA ALA A 102 -31.39 -11.25 32.04
C ALA A 102 -31.46 -12.57 32.85
N GLY A 103 -30.30 -13.09 33.25
CA GLY A 103 -30.18 -14.35 34.01
C GLY A 103 -29.23 -15.39 33.41
N GLU A 104 -28.80 -15.27 32.15
CA GLU A 104 -27.71 -16.09 31.62
C GLU A 104 -26.34 -15.49 32.00
N LEU A 105 -25.98 -15.65 33.27
CA LEU A 105 -24.58 -15.65 33.67
C LEU A 105 -24.01 -17.02 33.29
N ALA A 106 -22.79 -17.04 32.73
CA ALA A 106 -22.03 -18.29 32.72
C ALA A 106 -22.00 -18.80 34.17
N ALA A 107 -22.42 -20.05 34.38
CA ALA A 107 -22.44 -20.63 35.72
C ALA A 107 -21.05 -20.41 36.36
N PRO A 108 -20.98 -20.00 37.63
CA PRO A 108 -19.70 -19.78 38.29
C PRO A 108 -18.91 -21.08 38.26
N ASP A 109 -17.76 -21.09 37.62
CA ASP A 109 -16.91 -22.29 37.56
C ASP A 109 -16.38 -22.70 38.95
N ALA A 110 -16.45 -21.82 39.98
CA ALA A 110 -16.23 -22.13 41.39
C ALA A 110 -16.54 -20.95 42.34
N GLU A 111 -16.64 -21.24 43.64
CA GLU A 111 -16.80 -20.29 44.74
C GLU A 111 -15.53 -19.43 44.89
N GLY A 112 -15.58 -18.18 44.40
CA GLY A 112 -14.44 -17.26 44.30
C GLY A 112 -14.18 -16.67 42.91
N SER A 113 -15.06 -16.90 41.93
CA SER A 113 -14.89 -16.45 40.54
C SER A 113 -14.63 -14.94 40.41
N GLN A 114 -13.40 -14.61 39.99
CA GLN A 114 -12.97 -13.28 39.56
C GLN A 114 -12.99 -13.29 38.04
N ALA A 115 -14.08 -12.85 37.42
CA ALA A 115 -14.13 -12.58 35.99
C ALA A 115 -12.85 -11.82 35.57
N GLY A 116 -12.01 -12.47 34.77
CA GLY A 116 -10.64 -12.04 34.51
C GLY A 116 -10.57 -10.87 33.53
N GLY A 117 -9.69 -9.91 33.82
CA GLY A 117 -9.34 -8.82 32.91
C GLY A 117 -8.06 -9.15 32.13
N ALA A 118 -8.13 -9.11 30.80
CA ALA A 118 -6.96 -9.16 29.94
C ALA A 118 -6.55 -7.73 29.55
N GLY A 119 -5.34 -7.32 29.91
CA GLY A 119 -4.76 -6.03 29.55
C GLY A 119 -3.54 -6.22 28.67
N GLY A 120 -3.49 -5.50 27.55
CA GLY A 120 -2.32 -5.40 26.67
C GLY A 120 -1.85 -3.96 26.56
N ARG A 121 -0.54 -3.76 26.47
CA ARG A 121 0.07 -2.47 26.07
C ARG A 121 0.86 -2.71 24.78
N TRP A 122 0.70 -1.79 23.83
CA TRP A 122 1.41 -1.77 22.55
C TRP A 122 2.42 -0.64 22.58
#